data_AF-A0A925BY12-F1
#
_entry.id   AF-A0A925BY12-F1
#
_cell.length_a   1.000
_cell.length_b   1.000
_cell.length_c   1.000
_cell.angle_alpha   90.00
_cell.angle_beta   90.00
_cell.angle_gamma   90.00
#
_symmetry.space_group_name_H-M   'P 1'
#
loop_
_entity.id
_entity.type
_entity.pdbx_description
1 polymer ?
#
loop_
_entity_poly.entity_id
_entity_poly.type
_entity_poly.pdbx_seq_one_letter_code
_entity_poly.pdbx_strand_id
1 'polypeptide(L)'
;MEPAIKFIGKIWSELKKIEECPLQENENAPEAAITIFPEFIEGVRDIRPGSEIILLTWLHVADRAIIKCKPRNNHEAPLAGVFSTRSPDRP
;
A
#
# COMPACT_ATOMS: atom_id res chain seq x y z
N MET A 1 -3.78 -21.85 -11.83
CA MET A 1 -4.01 -21.74 -10.38
C MET A 1 -3.82 -20.28 -10.04
N GLU A 2 -4.83 -19.62 -9.49
CA GLU A 2 -4.65 -18.24 -9.03
C GLU A 2 -3.70 -18.24 -7.82
N PRO A 3 -2.71 -17.33 -7.77
CA PRO A 3 -1.82 -17.24 -6.62
C PRO A 3 -2.61 -16.81 -5.39
N ALA A 4 -2.49 -17.58 -4.30
CA ALA A 4 -3.07 -17.22 -3.01
C ALA A 4 -2.10 -16.31 -2.24
N ILE A 5 -2.59 -15.18 -1.74
CA ILE A 5 -1.83 -14.29 -0.85
C ILE A 5 -2.18 -14.61 0.59
N LYS A 6 -1.16 -14.86 1.41
CA LYS A 6 -1.30 -14.98 2.86
C LYS A 6 -0.79 -13.70 3.52
N PHE A 7 -1.65 -13.00 4.26
CA PHE A 7 -1.22 -11.84 5.04
C PHE A 7 -0.36 -12.28 6.22
N ILE A 8 0.75 -11.57 6.42
CA ILE A 8 1.72 -11.86 7.49
C ILE A 8 1.61 -10.91 8.68
N GLY A 9 0.72 -9.93 8.58
CA GLY A 9 0.58 -8.88 9.58
C GLY A 9 -0.48 -7.86 9.18
N LYS A 10 -0.53 -6.77 9.95
CA LYS A 10 -1.46 -5.65 9.77
C LYS A 10 -0.76 -4.32 10.02
N ILE A 11 -1.11 -3.32 9.22
CA ILE A 11 -0.64 -1.93 9.36
C ILE A 11 -1.67 -1.13 10.17
N TRP A 12 -1.17 -0.26 11.04
CA TRP A 12 -1.94 0.68 11.85
C TRP A 12 -1.41 2.09 11.63
N SER A 13 -2.30 3.00 11.29
CA SER A 13 -2.00 4.42 11.16
C SER A 13 -3.17 5.28 11.64
N GLU A 14 -2.95 6.58 11.75
CA GLU A 14 -3.99 7.56 12.05
C GLU A 14 -4.93 7.81 10.86
N LEU A 15 -4.50 7.48 9.64
CA LEU A 15 -5.30 7.63 8.42
C LEU A 15 -6.49 6.67 8.44
N LYS A 16 -7.72 7.19 8.40
CA LYS A 16 -8.95 6.38 8.47
C LYS A 16 -9.73 6.36 7.17
N LYS A 17 -9.55 7.37 6.32
CA LYS A 17 -10.23 7.49 5.03
C LYS A 17 -9.23 7.65 3.89
N ILE A 18 -9.62 7.22 2.68
CA ILE A 18 -8.74 7.27 1.51
C ILE A 18 -8.38 8.71 1.15
N GLU A 19 -9.30 9.66 1.35
CA GLU A 19 -9.11 11.07 1.04
C GLU A 19 -8.13 11.76 1.99
N GLU A 20 -7.90 11.18 3.17
CA GLU A 20 -6.93 11.65 4.15
C GLU A 20 -5.51 11.11 3.84
N CYS A 21 -5.41 10.04 3.06
CA CYS A 21 -4.13 9.42 2.74
C CYS A 21 -3.31 10.34 1.82
N PRO A 22 -2.02 10.55 2.12
CA PRO A 22 -1.12 11.22 1.19
C PRO A 22 -1.01 10.37 -0.07
N LEU A 23 -0.82 11.04 -1.21
CA LEU A 23 -0.74 10.35 -2.48
C LEU A 23 0.57 9.57 -2.63
N GLN A 24 1.65 9.97 -1.95
CA GLN A 24 2.96 9.30 -1.92
C GLN A 24 3.59 9.36 -0.52
N GLU A 25 4.53 8.45 -0.26
CA GLU A 25 5.22 8.28 1.03
C GLU A 25 6.00 9.53 1.48
N ASN A 26 6.49 10.34 0.53
CA ASN A 26 7.26 11.54 0.79
C ASN A 26 6.41 12.81 0.93
N GLU A 27 5.08 12.68 0.91
CA GLU A 27 4.13 13.79 0.98
C GLU A 27 3.51 13.90 2.39
N ASN A 28 4.37 14.01 3.41
CA ASN A 28 3.97 14.13 4.83
C ASN A 28 3.16 12.94 5.35
N ALA A 29 3.55 11.72 5.00
CA ALA A 29 2.93 10.53 5.57
C ALA A 29 3.17 10.46 7.10
N PRO A 30 2.12 10.20 7.90
CA PRO A 30 2.27 10.04 9.34
C PRO A 30 3.00 8.74 9.67
N GLU A 31 3.46 8.63 10.92
CA GLU A 31 4.01 7.39 11.44
C GLU A 31 2.95 6.27 11.40
N ALA A 32 3.41 5.04 11.18
CA ALA A 32 2.57 3.85 11.18
C ALA A 32 3.27 2.70 11.91
N ALA A 33 2.48 1.84 12.53
CA ALA A 33 2.95 0.63 13.19
C ALA A 33 2.55 -0.61 12.39
N ILE A 34 3.42 -1.62 12.37
CA ILE A 34 3.15 -2.91 11.72
C ILE A 34 3.14 -3.98 12.81
N THR A 35 2.02 -4.69 12.94
CA THR A 35 1.93 -5.90 13.75
C THR A 35 2.18 -7.10 12.86
N ILE A 36 3.23 -7.87 13.13
CA ILE A 36 3.47 -9.17 12.48
C ILE A 36 2.72 -10.25 13.26
N PHE A 37 2.06 -11.17 12.55
CA PHE A 37 1.32 -12.25 13.21
C PHE A 37 2.28 -13.25 13.86
N PRO A 38 1.89 -13.88 14.99
CA PRO A 38 2.79 -14.72 15.78
C PRO A 38 3.50 -15.82 14.99
N GLU A 39 2.83 -16.43 14.01
CA GLU A 39 3.42 -17.51 13.21
C GLU A 39 4.56 -17.06 12.28
N PHE A 40 4.76 -15.75 12.10
CA PHE A 40 5.79 -15.17 11.22
C PHE A 40 6.88 -14.41 11.97
N ILE A 41 6.87 -14.41 13.30
CA ILE A 41 7.72 -13.52 14.10
C ILE A 41 9.22 -13.81 13.91
N GLU A 42 9.59 -15.09 13.75
CA GLU A 42 10.98 -15.48 13.45
C GLU A 42 11.46 -14.95 12.09
N GLY A 43 10.53 -14.72 11.15
CA GLY A 43 10.85 -14.19 9.82
C GLY A 43 11.30 -12.72 9.83
N VAL A 44 11.05 -11.99 10.91
CA VAL A 44 11.44 -10.57 11.05
C VAL A 44 12.52 -10.35 12.12
N ARG A 45 13.10 -11.43 12.67
CA ARG A 45 14.06 -11.39 13.80
C ARG A 45 15.23 -10.43 13.58
N ASP A 46 15.72 -10.33 12.35
CA ASP A 46 16.92 -9.55 12.02
C ASP A 46 16.62 -8.10 11.62
N ILE A 47 15.33 -7.69 11.56
CA ILE A 47 14.91 -6.29 11.40
C ILE A 47 15.14 -5.56 12.73
N ARG A 48 15.84 -4.42 12.68
CA ARG A 48 16.24 -3.66 13.87
C ARG A 48 15.83 -2.19 13.72
N PRO A 49 15.80 -1.41 14.82
CA PRO A 49 15.62 0.03 14.72
C PRO A 49 16.64 0.65 13.74
N GLY A 50 16.15 1.46 12.80
CA GLY A 50 16.95 2.05 11.73
C GLY A 50 17.12 1.20 10.48
N SER A 51 16.57 -0.03 10.42
CA SER A 51 16.54 -0.81 9.18
C SER A 51 15.66 -0.15 8.13
N GLU A 52 16.20 0.04 6.92
CA GLU A 52 15.41 0.36 5.74
C GLU A 52 14.80 -0.90 5.15
N ILE A 53 13.50 -0.89 4.87
CA ILE A 53 12.75 -2.05 4.36
C ILE A 53 11.87 -1.64 3.20
N ILE A 54 11.64 -2.58 2.27
CA ILE A 54 10.58 -2.45 1.27
C ILE A 54 9.34 -3.13 1.86
N LEU A 55 8.29 -2.34 2.09
CA LEU A 55 7.00 -2.85 2.56
C LEU A 55 6.09 -3.14 1.37
N LEU A 56 5.75 -4.41 1.15
CA LEU A 56 4.67 -4.81 0.26
C LEU A 56 3.39 -4.97 1.07
N THR A 57 2.39 -4.15 0.77
CA THR A 57 1.10 -4.16 1.45
C THR A 57 -0.04 -4.42 0.48
N TRP A 58 -1.16 -4.86 1.03
CA TRP A 58 -2.38 -5.08 0.28
C TRP A 58 -3.34 -3.92 0.47
N LEU A 59 -3.62 -3.21 -0.62
CA LEU A 59 -4.58 -2.11 -0.65
C LEU A 59 -6.00 -2.70 -0.70
N HIS A 60 -6.45 -3.20 0.45
CA HIS A 60 -7.66 -4.02 0.59
C HIS A 60 -8.98 -3.35 0.16
N VAL A 61 -9.01 -2.02 0.04
CA VAL A 61 -10.18 -1.25 -0.41
C VAL A 61 -10.13 -0.94 -1.91
N ALA A 62 -9.00 -1.20 -2.57
CA ALA A 62 -8.80 -0.87 -3.98
C ALA A 62 -9.76 -1.62 -4.91
N ASP A 63 -10.23 -0.94 -5.94
CA ASP A 63 -11.03 -1.54 -7.02
C ASP A 63 -10.12 -2.20 -8.06
N ARG A 64 -10.29 -3.52 -8.22
CA ARG A 64 -9.46 -4.35 -9.09
C ARG A 64 -9.97 -4.47 -10.51
N ALA A 65 -11.16 -3.94 -10.78
CA ALA A 65 -11.69 -3.86 -12.13
C ALA A 65 -11.08 -2.68 -12.92
N ILE A 66 -10.44 -1.72 -12.24
CA ILE A 66 -9.89 -0.52 -12.85
C ILE A 66 -8.59 -0.82 -13.62
N ILE A 67 -8.59 -0.48 -14.91
CA ILE A 67 -7.42 -0.64 -15.80
C ILE A 67 -6.85 0.69 -16.31
N LYS A 68 -7.54 1.81 -16.10
CA LYS A 68 -7.11 3.17 -16.46
C LYS A 68 -7.56 4.17 -15.40
N CYS A 69 -6.75 5.20 -15.15
CA CYS A 69 -7.05 6.23 -14.16
C CYS A 69 -6.60 7.62 -14.63
N LYS A 70 -7.04 8.66 -13.93
CA LYS A 70 -6.48 10.02 -13.98
C LYS A 70 -5.39 10.12 -12.90
N PRO A 71 -4.10 10.14 -13.26
CA PRO A 71 -3.02 10.12 -12.26
C PRO A 71 -3.14 11.27 -11.26
N ARG A 72 -2.73 11.01 -10.02
CA ARG A 72 -2.68 12.01 -8.93
C ARG A 72 -4.03 12.64 -8.60
N ASN A 73 -5.14 11.98 -8.93
CA ASN A 73 -6.50 12.52 -8.82
C ASN A 73 -6.69 13.86 -9.57
N ASN A 74 -5.85 14.13 -10.58
CA ASN A 74 -5.95 15.35 -11.38
C ASN A 74 -6.95 15.13 -12.53
N HIS A 75 -8.10 15.80 -12.45
CA HIS A 75 -9.18 15.66 -13.44
C HIS A 75 -8.76 16.12 -14.85
N GLU A 76 -7.82 17.06 -14.93
CA GLU A 76 -7.29 17.61 -16.19
C GLU A 76 -6.21 16.74 -16.83
N ALA A 77 -5.63 15.77 -16.09
CA ALA A 77 -4.60 14.89 -16.63
C ALA A 77 -5.16 13.98 -17.73
N PRO A 78 -4.38 13.55 -18.74
CA PRO A 78 -4.84 12.50 -19.66
C PRO A 78 -5.08 11.18 -18.90
N LEU A 79 -5.97 10.33 -19.42
CA LEU A 79 -6.12 8.97 -18.91
C LEU A 79 -4.85 8.17 -19.17
N ALA A 80 -4.39 7.45 -18.15
CA ALA A 80 -3.24 6.55 -18.23
C ALA A 80 -3.65 5.12 -17.83
N GLY A 81 -2.99 4.12 -18.40
CA GLY A 81 -3.13 2.73 -17.94
C GLY A 81 -2.55 2.57 -16.53
N VAL A 82 -3.21 1.81 -15.65
CA VAL A 82 -2.81 1.68 -14.24
C VAL A 82 -1.40 1.11 -14.04
N PHE A 83 -0.92 0.29 -14.98
CA PHE A 83 0.43 -0.28 -14.94
C PHE A 83 1.56 0.72 -15.23
N SER A 84 1.23 1.89 -15.80
CA SER A 84 2.17 2.99 -15.98
C SER A 84 2.08 4.03 -14.85
N THR A 85 1.32 3.74 -13.78
CA THR A 85 1.10 4.66 -12.66
C THR A 85 1.31 3.95 -11.32
N ARG A 86 1.21 4.73 -10.23
CA ARG A 86 1.15 4.24 -8.85
C ARG A 86 -0.29 4.23 -8.29
N SER A 87 -1.32 4.14 -9.15
CA SER A 87 -2.73 4.06 -8.73
C SER A 87 -2.95 2.91 -7.73
N PRO A 88 -3.64 3.11 -6.61
CA PRO A 88 -4.00 2.02 -5.70
C PRO A 88 -4.97 1.03 -6.34
N ASP A 89 -5.90 1.54 -7.17
CA ASP A 89 -6.85 0.74 -7.95
C ASP A 89 -6.12 0.09 -9.13
N ARG A 90 -6.03 -1.24 -9.10
CA ARG A 90 -5.37 -2.10 -10.09
C ARG A 90 -5.77 -3.56 -9.85
N PRO A 91 -5.70 -4.43 -10.89
CA PRO A 91 -5.82 -5.88 -10.73
C PRO A 91 -4.86 -6.44 -9.69
#